data_AF-A0A9E0TL52-F1
#
_entry.id   AF-A0A9E0TL52-F1
#
_cell.length_a   1.000
_cell.length_b   1.000
_cell.length_c   1.000
_cell.angle_alpha   90.00
_cell.angle_beta   90.00
_cell.angle_gamma   90.00
#
_symmetry.space_group_name_H-M   'P 1'
#
loop_
_entity.id
_entity.type
_entity.pdbx_description
1 polymer ?
#
loop_
_entity_poly.entity_id
_entity_poly.type
_entity_poly.pdbx_seq_one_letter_code
_entity_poly.pdbx_strand_id
1 'polypeptide(L)' 'MKKPTRDERRHRCERKRRYRSQGDALEAAMLVGVERQRTAYRCELCGFWHLATK' A
#
# COMPACT_ATOMS: atom_id res chain seq x y z
N MET A 1 5.79 -17.03 -13.72
CA MET A 1 5.26 -15.68 -13.39
C MET A 1 6.04 -14.64 -14.17
N LYS A 2 5.39 -13.78 -14.98
CA LYS A 2 6.07 -12.69 -15.69
C LYS A 2 6.57 -11.67 -14.67
N LYS A 3 7.83 -11.22 -14.79
CA LYS A 3 8.37 -10.16 -13.92
C LYS A 3 7.54 -8.88 -14.16
N PRO A 4 7.09 -8.19 -13.10
CA PRO A 4 6.33 -6.96 -13.26
C PRO A 4 7.20 -5.90 -13.96
N THR A 5 6.58 -5.24 -14.93
CA THR A 5 7.12 -4.10 -15.65
C THR A 5 7.45 -2.95 -14.69
N ARG A 6 8.24 -1.98 -15.16
CA ARG A 6 8.61 -0.82 -14.34
C ARG A 6 7.38 -0.01 -13.91
N ASP A 7 6.41 0.18 -14.81
CA ASP A 7 5.16 0.87 -14.49
C ASP A 7 4.33 0.11 -13.46
N GLU A 8 4.20 -1.20 -13.59
CA GLU A 8 3.48 -2.00 -12.59
C GLU A 8 4.14 -1.89 -11.20
N ARG A 9 5.47 -1.91 -11.13
CA ARG A 9 6.20 -1.71 -9.86
C ARG A 9 5.97 -0.32 -9.30
N ARG A 10 6.00 0.71 -10.16
CA ARG A 10 5.74 2.09 -9.76
C ARG A 10 4.34 2.26 -9.18
N HIS A 11 3.33 1.67 -9.84
CA HIS A 11 1.93 1.76 -9.41
C HIS A 11 1.63 0.94 -8.14
N ARG A 12 2.22 -0.26 -8.01
CA ARG A 12 2.00 -1.19 -6.89
C ARG A 12 2.84 -0.90 -5.65
N CYS A 13 3.97 -0.19 -5.77
CA CYS A 13 4.91 0.00 -4.66
C CYS A 13 5.57 1.38 -4.65
N GLU A 14 6.36 1.72 -5.68
CA GLU A 14 7.36 2.81 -5.55
C GLU A 14 6.74 4.18 -5.25
N ARG A 15 5.53 4.45 -5.75
CA ARG A 15 4.80 5.71 -5.49
C ARG A 15 4.00 5.72 -4.18
N LYS A 16 3.89 4.59 -3.48
CA LYS A 16 3.03 4.42 -2.30
C LYS A 16 3.84 4.56 -1.01
N ARG A 17 3.22 5.16 0.01
CA ARG A 17 3.79 5.25 1.37
C ARG A 17 3.97 3.85 1.96
N ARG A 18 5.13 3.59 2.59
CA ARG A 18 5.50 2.30 3.19
C ARG A 18 5.24 2.33 4.68
N TYR A 19 4.45 1.38 5.18
CA TYR A 19 4.15 1.21 6.59
C TYR A 19 4.74 -0.11 7.11
N ARG A 20 5.19 -0.13 8.38
CA ARG A 20 5.86 -1.32 8.96
C ARG A 20 4.84 -2.39 9.34
N SER A 21 3.68 -1.98 9.86
CA SER A 21 2.59 -2.87 10.23
C SER A 21 1.30 -2.56 9.46
N GLN A 22 0.34 -3.50 9.49
CA GLN A 22 -1.01 -3.26 8.99
C GLN A 22 -1.71 -2.17 9.80
N GLY A 23 -1.49 -2.16 11.13
CA GLY A 23 -2.05 -1.17 12.05
C GLY A 23 -1.62 0.24 11.68
N ASP A 24 -0.32 0.48 11.48
CA ASP A 24 0.22 1.78 11.08
C ASP A 24 -0.43 2.31 9.80
N ALA A 25 -0.67 1.41 8.82
CA ALA A 25 -1.29 1.78 7.56
C ALA A 25 -2.76 2.19 7.74
N LEU A 26 -3.51 1.44 8.54
CA LEU A 26 -4.93 1.72 8.82
C LEU A 26 -5.09 2.96 9.71
N GLU A 27 -4.25 3.12 10.72
CA GLU A 27 -4.20 4.32 11.56
C GLU A 27 -3.90 5.56 10.72
N ALA A 28 -2.93 5.49 9.80
CA ALA A 28 -2.67 6.57 8.86
C ALA A 28 -3.88 6.86 7.95
N ALA A 29 -4.69 5.87 7.59
CA ALA A 29 -5.93 6.09 6.86
C ALA A 29 -6.99 6.79 7.71
N MET A 30 -7.11 6.45 8.99
CA MET A 30 -8.01 7.09 9.95
C MET A 30 -7.62 8.55 10.21
N LEU A 31 -6.33 8.83 10.39
CA LEU A 31 -5.82 10.19 10.63
C LEU A 31 -6.13 11.16 9.49
N VAL A 32 -6.29 10.64 8.27
CA VAL A 32 -6.63 11.43 7.06
C VAL A 32 -8.13 11.32 6.72
N GLY A 33 -8.92 10.56 7.49
CA GLY A 33 -10.37 10.40 7.29
C GLY A 33 -10.76 9.60 6.04
N VAL A 34 -9.91 8.66 5.62
CA VAL A 34 -10.11 7.83 4.40
C VAL A 34 -10.17 6.34 4.71
N GLU A 35 -10.35 5.95 5.98
CA GLU A 35 -10.39 4.57 6.45
C GLU A 35 -11.51 3.74 5.80
N ARG A 36 -12.63 4.39 5.43
CA ARG A 36 -13.73 3.72 4.72
C ARG A 36 -13.42 3.43 3.26
N GLN A 37 -12.57 4.26 2.64
CA GLN A 37 -12.25 4.23 1.19
C GLN A 37 -10.94 3.49 0.89
N ARG A 38 -10.09 3.29 1.90
CA ARG A 38 -8.78 2.66 1.75
C ARG A 38 -8.74 1.29 2.43
N THR A 39 -7.93 0.40 1.87
CA THR A 39 -7.62 -0.90 2.47
C THR A 39 -6.10 -1.08 2.54
N ALA A 40 -5.63 -1.70 3.62
CA ALA A 40 -4.22 -2.01 3.81
C ALA A 40 -3.89 -3.39 3.22
N TYR A 41 -2.83 -3.47 2.42
CA TYR A 41 -2.31 -4.73 1.88
C TYR A 41 -0.80 -4.84 2.05
N ARG A 42 -0.29 -6.07 2.20
CA ARG A 42 1.14 -6.35 2.23
C ARG A 42 1.67 -6.42 0.81
N CYS A 43 2.69 -5.61 0.52
CA CYS A 43 3.28 -5.55 -0.80
C CYS A 43 4.23 -6.73 -1.05
N GLU A 44 4.01 -7.48 -2.13
CA GLU A 44 4.91 -8.56 -2.54
C GLU A 44 6.27 -8.06 -3.07
N LEU A 45 6.36 -6.78 -3.44
CA LEU A 45 7.58 -6.21 -4.03
C LEU A 45 8.58 -5.73 -2.97
N CYS A 46 8.08 -5.11 -1.89
CA CYS A 46 8.93 -4.51 -0.85
C CYS A 46 8.71 -5.10 0.55
N GLY A 47 7.69 -5.94 0.74
CA GLY A 47 7.37 -6.55 2.03
C GLY A 47 6.64 -5.66 3.04
N PHE A 48 6.55 -4.34 2.78
CA PHE A 48 5.86 -3.36 3.62
C PHE A 48 4.35 -3.30 3.35
N TRP A 49 3.63 -2.63 4.24
CA TRP A 49 2.20 -2.37 4.11
C TRP A 49 1.93 -1.08 3.33
N HIS A 50 0.91 -1.13 2.47
CA HIS A 50 0.48 -0.04 1.61
C HIS A 50 -1.03 0.14 1.67
N LEU A 51 -1.50 1.34 1.34
CA LEU A 51 -2.92 1.61 1.13
C LEU A 51 -3.30 1.48 -0.35
N ALA A 52 -4.40 0.79 -0.62
CA ALA A 52 -5.11 0.75 -1.89
C ALA A 52 -6.48 1.42 -1.73
N THR A 53 -7.07 1.89 -2.83
CA THR A 53 -8.51 2.18 -2.85
C THR A 53 -9.25 0.85 -2.78
N LYS A 54 -10.39 0.82 -2.07
CA LYS A 54 -11.36 -0.27 -2.24
C LYS A 54 -11.91 -0.31 -3.66
#